data_AF-A0A925TJX8-F1
#
_entry.id   AF-A0A925TJX8-F1
#
_cell.length_a   1.000
_cell.length_b   1.000
_cell.length_c   1.000
_cell.angle_alpha   90.00
_cell.angle_beta   90.00
_cell.angle_gamma   90.00
#
_symmetry.space_group_name_H-M   'P 1'
#
loop_
_entity.id
_entity.type
_entity.pdbx_description
1 polymer ?
#
loop_
_entity_poly.entity_id
_entity_poly.type
_entity_poly.pdbx_seq_one_letter_code
_entity_poly.pdbx_strand_id
1 'polypeptide(L)'
;MKILNYTLAVTAGAFVAYLAMRQGVDTREGAMTEPASVIVAKPEVVLAGPSMEEMAKLEKENAELGVRLEETRTQLAEREVALVKTKEALEELRRPMTEDILSSSLRAEMKSGEAIVTGGYRLPDGKRLYAFATPVLDVAGGTDAVLIESRYLAVTDAAGATVGLDSLATNADNTLQHGEVWLAEEQREVMGKLVGSEGVDLVVYPSVRVQPGGSALVEVGGITLKVTPELAKGGDGLNVELRLEQPSVKPVP
;
A
#
# COMPACT_ATOMS: atom_id res chain seq x y z
N MET A 1 22.34 15.08 22.50
CA MET A 1 23.51 14.17 22.57
C MET A 1 23.43 13.23 21.37
N LYS A 2 24.43 13.33 20.47
CA LYS A 2 24.83 12.43 19.36
C LYS A 2 23.83 12.07 18.24
N ILE A 3 24.12 12.72 17.10
CA ILE A 3 23.86 12.35 15.69
C ILE A 3 24.50 10.99 15.38
N LEU A 4 23.89 10.18 14.50
CA LEU A 4 24.65 9.31 13.59
C LEU A 4 23.88 9.05 12.28
N ASN A 5 24.34 9.72 11.22
CA ASN A 5 24.08 9.42 9.82
C ASN A 5 24.89 8.18 9.41
N TYR A 6 24.31 7.28 8.62
CA TYR A 6 25.05 6.28 7.86
C TYR A 6 24.87 6.54 6.36
N THR A 7 25.93 7.05 5.74
CA THR A 7 26.07 7.19 4.29
C THR A 7 27.04 6.11 3.84
N LEU A 8 26.56 5.17 3.01
CA LEU A 8 27.38 4.10 2.44
C LEU A 8 28.03 4.62 1.15
N ALA A 9 29.36 4.72 1.15
CA ALA A 9 30.17 4.98 -0.04
C ALA A 9 30.61 3.65 -0.65
N VAL A 10 30.36 3.45 -1.94
CA VAL A 10 30.96 2.36 -2.73
C VAL A 10 31.92 2.97 -3.73
N THR A 11 33.16 2.49 -3.64
CA THR A 11 34.40 2.92 -4.28
C THR A 11 34.49 2.56 -5.76
N ALA A 12 34.93 3.52 -6.57
CA ALA A 12 35.38 3.32 -7.94
C ALA A 12 36.87 2.89 -7.97
N GLY A 13 37.18 1.77 -8.62
CA GLY A 13 38.51 1.43 -9.14
C GLY A 13 38.43 1.37 -10.68
N ALA A 14 39.47 1.56 -11.48
CA ALA A 14 40.89 1.67 -11.23
C ALA A 14 41.52 2.54 -12.35
N PHE A 15 42.43 3.43 -11.98
CA PHE A 15 43.27 4.19 -12.90
C PHE A 15 44.71 4.03 -12.42
N VAL A 16 45.66 4.12 -13.35
CA VAL A 16 47.12 4.25 -13.14
C VAL A 16 47.93 2.95 -13.12
N ALA A 17 48.24 2.44 -14.32
CA ALA A 17 49.47 1.70 -14.62
C ALA A 17 50.53 2.69 -15.20
N TYR A 18 50.96 3.65 -14.39
CA TYR A 18 52.00 4.65 -14.71
C TYR A 18 53.16 4.54 -13.72
N LEU A 19 53.87 3.41 -13.72
CA LEU A 19 54.96 3.17 -12.76
C LEU A 19 55.99 2.17 -13.31
N ALA A 20 56.74 2.58 -14.33
CA ALA A 20 58.01 1.95 -14.69
C ALA A 20 58.89 2.86 -15.57
N MET A 21 59.18 4.08 -15.09
CA MET A 21 60.33 4.87 -15.56
C MET A 21 60.84 5.73 -14.40
N ARG A 22 61.95 5.30 -13.76
CA ARG A 22 63.09 6.13 -13.35
C ARG A 22 63.94 5.44 -12.28
N GLN A 23 65.23 5.31 -12.61
CA GLN A 23 66.45 5.19 -11.79
C GLN A 23 67.32 4.11 -12.45
N GLY A 24 68.55 4.31 -12.91
CA GLY A 24 69.50 5.41 -12.77
C GLY A 24 70.90 4.80 -12.68
N VAL A 25 71.65 4.84 -13.80
CA VAL A 25 73.12 4.94 -13.96
C VAL A 25 74.04 4.14 -13.03
N ASP A 26 74.86 3.26 -13.61
CA ASP A 26 76.30 3.28 -13.30
C ASP A 26 77.18 2.76 -14.46
N THR A 27 78.33 3.41 -14.63
CA THR A 27 79.23 3.35 -15.78
C THR A 27 80.42 2.44 -15.46
N ARG A 28 80.86 1.59 -16.40
CA ARG A 28 82.27 1.16 -16.47
C ARG A 28 82.65 0.62 -17.86
N GLU A 29 83.74 1.19 -18.37
CA GLU A 29 84.43 0.86 -19.63
C GLU A 29 85.07 -0.54 -19.59
N GLY A 30 85.08 -1.22 -20.74
CA GLY A 30 85.86 -2.44 -20.91
C GLY A 30 85.56 -3.20 -22.20
N ALA A 31 86.34 -2.91 -23.24
CA ALA A 31 86.79 -3.80 -24.32
C ALA A 31 85.76 -4.49 -25.25
N MET A 32 85.81 -4.03 -26.51
CA MET A 32 85.83 -4.82 -27.75
C MET A 32 85.26 -6.24 -27.72
N THR A 33 84.10 -6.39 -28.37
CA THR A 33 83.82 -7.44 -29.37
C THR A 33 82.55 -7.03 -30.10
N GLU A 34 82.57 -7.03 -31.43
CA GLU A 34 81.40 -6.76 -32.27
C GLU A 34 80.27 -7.76 -31.94
N PRO A 35 79.06 -7.32 -31.60
CA PRO A 35 77.89 -8.17 -31.68
C PRO A 35 77.21 -7.95 -33.04
N ALA A 36 77.01 -9.06 -33.74
CA ALA A 36 76.18 -9.17 -34.92
C ALA A 36 74.87 -8.38 -34.78
N SER A 37 74.48 -7.69 -35.84
CA SER A 37 73.20 -7.00 -35.96
C SER A 37 72.04 -7.98 -35.78
N VAL A 38 71.53 -8.10 -34.55
CA VAL A 38 70.25 -8.74 -34.27
C VAL A 38 69.17 -7.76 -34.72
N ILE A 39 68.50 -8.11 -35.82
CA ILE A 39 67.27 -7.45 -36.25
C ILE A 39 66.23 -7.70 -35.15
N VAL A 40 66.04 -6.71 -34.27
CA VAL A 40 64.91 -6.70 -33.35
C VAL A 40 63.68 -6.37 -34.18
N ALA A 41 63.05 -7.40 -34.74
CA ALA A 41 61.70 -7.29 -35.27
C ALA A 41 60.80 -6.87 -34.10
N LYS A 42 60.43 -5.59 -34.07
CA LYS A 42 59.38 -5.06 -33.21
C LYS A 42 58.14 -5.92 -33.49
N PRO A 43 57.61 -6.70 -32.53
CA PRO A 43 56.34 -7.38 -32.76
C PRO A 43 55.29 -6.29 -32.85
N GLU A 44 54.89 -6.00 -34.08
CA GLU A 44 53.68 -5.23 -34.34
C GLU A 44 52.54 -6.11 -33.85
N VAL A 45 52.09 -5.87 -32.62
CA VAL A 45 50.84 -6.43 -32.13
C VAL A 45 49.75 -5.79 -32.98
N VAL A 46 49.46 -6.41 -34.12
CA VAL A 46 48.25 -6.14 -34.88
C VAL A 46 47.12 -6.59 -33.97
N LEU A 47 46.56 -5.64 -33.21
CA LEU A 47 45.22 -5.78 -32.67
C LEU A 47 44.32 -5.88 -33.89
N ALA A 48 44.11 -7.10 -34.38
CA ALA A 48 43.07 -7.36 -35.34
C ALA A 48 41.77 -6.86 -34.68
N GLY A 49 41.26 -5.74 -35.18
CA GLY A 49 39.96 -5.25 -34.76
C GLY A 49 38.93 -6.38 -34.94
N PRO A 50 37.90 -6.44 -34.08
CA PRO A 50 36.88 -7.47 -34.18
C PRO A 50 36.40 -7.55 -35.62
N SER A 51 36.30 -8.77 -36.15
CA SER A 51 35.83 -8.98 -37.51
C SER A 51 34.43 -8.39 -37.68
N MET A 52 34.03 -8.06 -38.91
CA MET A 52 32.68 -7.53 -39.18
C MET A 52 31.56 -8.44 -38.64
N GLU A 53 31.80 -9.75 -38.58
CA GLU A 53 30.87 -10.73 -38.00
C GLU A 53 30.83 -10.66 -36.47
N GLU A 54 31.96 -10.42 -35.82
CA GLU A 54 32.04 -10.23 -34.37
C GLU A 54 31.38 -8.92 -33.95
N MET A 55 31.54 -7.84 -34.72
CA MET A 55 30.85 -6.57 -34.49
C MET A 55 29.33 -6.72 -34.61
N ALA A 56 28.84 -7.39 -35.66
CA ALA A 56 27.41 -7.64 -35.82
C ALA A 56 26.82 -8.50 -34.69
N LYS A 57 27.59 -9.48 -34.19
CA LYS A 57 27.19 -10.30 -33.04
C LYS A 57 27.13 -9.47 -31.75
N LEU A 58 28.12 -8.63 -31.50
CA LEU A 58 28.18 -7.75 -30.33
C LEU A 58 27.07 -6.69 -30.34
N GLU A 59 26.74 -6.13 -31.51
CA GLU A 59 25.61 -5.20 -31.66
C GLU A 59 24.27 -5.88 -31.34
N LYS A 60 24.08 -7.11 -31.82
CA LYS A 60 22.89 -7.91 -31.50
C LYS A 60 22.80 -8.22 -30.00
N GLU A 61 23.89 -8.64 -29.39
CA GLU A 61 23.95 -8.95 -27.96
C GLU A 61 23.72 -7.70 -27.10
N ASN A 62 24.27 -6.54 -27.50
CA ASN A 62 24.00 -5.26 -26.83
C ASN A 62 22.53 -4.83 -26.96
N ALA A 63 21.90 -5.07 -28.11
CA ALA A 63 20.48 -4.79 -28.30
C ALA A 63 19.61 -5.69 -27.40
N GLU A 64 19.93 -6.98 -27.33
CA GLU A 64 19.23 -7.95 -26.46
C GLU A 64 19.41 -7.62 -24.97
N LEU A 65 20.62 -7.27 -24.55
CA LEU A 65 20.90 -6.82 -23.18
C LEU A 65 20.19 -5.50 -22.85
N GLY A 66 20.10 -4.58 -23.82
CA GLY A 66 19.35 -3.33 -23.67
C GLY A 66 17.87 -3.57 -23.38
N VAL A 67 17.23 -4.46 -24.15
CA VAL A 67 15.82 -4.85 -23.91
C VAL A 67 15.65 -5.48 -22.54
N ARG A 68 16.54 -6.42 -22.17
CA ARG A 68 16.47 -7.12 -20.88
C ARG A 68 16.68 -6.19 -19.69
N LEU A 69 17.52 -5.17 -19.83
CA LEU A 69 17.72 -4.14 -18.82
C LEU A 69 16.47 -3.28 -18.63
N GLU A 70 15.81 -2.89 -19.72
CA GLU A 70 14.56 -2.14 -19.63
C GLU A 70 13.44 -2.97 -19.02
N GLU A 71 13.28 -4.23 -19.42
CA GLU A 71 12.31 -5.14 -18.78
C GLU A 71 12.58 -5.29 -17.27
N THR A 72 13.85 -5.43 -16.88
CA THR A 72 14.22 -5.56 -15.46
C THR A 72 13.94 -4.27 -14.70
N ARG A 73 14.18 -3.10 -15.31
CA ARG A 73 13.87 -1.79 -14.71
C ARG A 73 12.37 -1.63 -14.50
N THR A 74 11.54 -1.99 -15.48
CA THR A 74 10.09 -1.96 -15.35
C THR A 74 9.61 -2.88 -14.24
N GLN A 75 10.11 -4.12 -14.18
CA GLN A 75 9.76 -5.06 -13.12
C GLN A 75 10.18 -4.58 -11.72
N LEU A 76 11.35 -3.93 -11.61
CA LEU A 76 11.79 -3.33 -10.34
C LEU A 76 10.87 -2.19 -9.91
N ALA A 77 10.52 -1.29 -10.83
CA ALA A 77 9.61 -0.18 -10.54
C ALA A 77 8.22 -0.68 -10.09
N GLU A 78 7.67 -1.69 -10.76
CA GLU A 78 6.40 -2.32 -10.36
C GLU A 78 6.47 -2.94 -8.95
N ARG A 79 7.57 -3.64 -8.65
CA ARG A 79 7.79 -4.25 -7.32
C ARG A 79 7.97 -3.21 -6.23
N GLU A 80 8.66 -2.10 -6.50
CA GLU A 80 8.81 -1.01 -5.54
C GLU A 80 7.46 -0.38 -5.19
N VAL A 81 6.62 -0.13 -6.19
CA VAL A 81 5.24 0.36 -5.97
C VAL A 81 4.43 -0.64 -5.14
N ALA A 82 4.51 -1.93 -5.46
CA ALA A 82 3.81 -2.97 -4.70
C ALA A 82 4.31 -3.05 -3.24
N LEU A 83 5.63 -2.94 -3.02
CA LEU A 83 6.23 -2.94 -1.68
C LEU A 83 5.78 -1.74 -0.84
N VAL A 84 5.71 -0.54 -1.43
CA VAL A 84 5.21 0.65 -0.73
C VAL A 84 3.76 0.45 -0.31
N LYS A 85 2.88 0.05 -1.23
CA LYS A 85 1.46 -0.25 -0.93
C LYS A 85 1.31 -1.31 0.16
N THR A 86 2.14 -2.36 0.11
CA THR A 86 2.10 -3.44 1.11
C THR A 86 2.54 -2.95 2.49
N LYS A 87 3.57 -2.10 2.55
CA LYS A 87 4.02 -1.50 3.82
C LYS A 87 2.96 -0.57 4.41
N GLU A 88 2.33 0.26 3.59
CA GLU A 88 1.24 1.14 4.02
C GLU A 88 0.06 0.32 4.58
N ALA A 89 -0.36 -0.74 3.88
CA ALA A 89 -1.40 -1.64 4.38
C ALA A 89 -1.01 -2.33 5.69
N LEU A 90 0.25 -2.73 5.84
CA LEU A 90 0.74 -3.36 7.07
C LEU A 90 0.76 -2.39 8.26
N GLU A 91 1.18 -1.14 8.04
CA GLU A 91 1.14 -0.10 9.07
C GLU A 91 -0.31 0.26 9.43
N GLU A 92 -1.22 0.32 8.45
CA GLU A 92 -2.64 0.53 8.72
C GLU A 92 -3.24 -0.61 9.56
N LEU A 93 -2.80 -1.86 9.38
CA LEU A 93 -3.20 -2.99 10.20
C LEU A 93 -2.55 -2.99 11.60
N ARG A 94 -1.34 -2.45 11.74
CA ARG A 94 -0.61 -2.37 13.03
C ARG A 94 -1.03 -1.22 13.92
N ARG A 95 -1.49 -0.11 13.32
CA ARG A 95 -1.92 1.08 14.04
C ARG A 95 -2.86 0.78 15.21
N PRO A 96 -3.95 0.01 15.06
CA PRO A 96 -4.86 -0.26 16.18
C PRO A 96 -4.33 -1.28 17.20
N MET A 97 -3.19 -1.95 16.92
CA MET A 97 -2.48 -2.76 17.93
C MET A 97 -1.55 -1.92 18.81
N THR A 98 -1.21 -0.71 18.35
CA THR A 98 -0.23 0.18 19.00
C THR A 98 -0.92 1.37 19.68
N GLU A 99 -2.06 1.79 19.14
CA GLU A 99 -2.94 2.83 19.68
C GLU A 99 -4.09 2.16 20.44
N ASP A 100 -4.55 2.77 21.55
CA ASP A 100 -5.75 2.34 22.30
C ASP A 100 -7.01 2.58 21.44
N ILE A 101 -7.19 1.81 20.36
CA ILE A 101 -8.26 1.96 19.36
C ILE A 101 -8.93 0.60 19.15
N LEU A 102 -10.26 0.62 19.09
CA LEU A 102 -11.08 -0.51 18.67
C LEU A 102 -11.36 -0.35 17.18
N SER A 103 -11.08 -1.38 16.37
CA SER A 103 -11.33 -1.33 14.94
C SER A 103 -12.13 -2.53 14.43
N SER A 104 -13.11 -2.30 13.56
CA SER A 104 -13.82 -3.35 12.84
C SER A 104 -13.64 -3.16 11.34
N SER A 105 -13.20 -4.19 10.63
CA SER A 105 -13.14 -4.18 9.17
C SER A 105 -14.08 -5.21 8.55
N LEU A 106 -14.68 -4.87 7.42
CA LEU A 106 -15.51 -5.76 6.61
C LEU A 106 -15.20 -5.54 5.14
N ARG A 107 -15.14 -6.63 4.38
CA ARG A 107 -15.15 -6.57 2.91
C ARG A 107 -16.32 -7.38 2.40
N ALA A 108 -17.18 -6.76 1.60
CA ALA A 108 -18.36 -7.44 1.09
C ALA A 108 -18.66 -7.05 -0.36
N GLU A 109 -19.20 -8.01 -1.11
CA GLU A 109 -19.84 -7.77 -2.40
C GLU A 109 -21.33 -7.53 -2.15
N MET A 110 -21.87 -6.45 -2.71
CA MET A 110 -23.25 -6.01 -2.48
C MET A 110 -23.84 -5.28 -3.68
N LYS A 111 -25.15 -5.15 -3.70
CA LYS A 111 -25.86 -4.33 -4.69
C LYS A 111 -25.89 -2.87 -4.26
N SER A 112 -26.00 -1.97 -5.24
CA SER A 112 -26.22 -0.55 -4.96
C SER A 112 -27.47 -0.35 -4.09
N GLY A 113 -27.33 0.39 -3.00
CA GLY A 113 -28.41 0.68 -2.04
C GLY A 113 -28.57 -0.35 -0.92
N GLU A 114 -27.86 -1.47 -0.94
CA GLU A 114 -27.71 -2.33 0.25
C GLU A 114 -26.84 -1.64 1.31
N ALA A 115 -26.95 -2.08 2.55
CA ALA A 115 -26.25 -1.46 3.67
C ALA A 115 -25.24 -2.41 4.29
N ILE A 116 -24.04 -1.89 4.56
CA ILE A 116 -23.08 -2.55 5.44
C ILE A 116 -23.34 -2.08 6.86
N VAL A 117 -23.41 -3.02 7.79
CA VAL A 117 -23.49 -2.75 9.23
C VAL A 117 -22.26 -3.33 9.92
N THR A 118 -21.61 -2.54 10.76
CA THR A 118 -20.48 -2.99 11.58
C THR A 118 -20.47 -2.29 12.94
N GLY A 119 -19.60 -2.75 13.83
CA GLY A 119 -19.39 -2.17 15.16
C GLY A 119 -19.80 -3.11 16.27
N GLY A 120 -20.69 -2.64 17.14
CA GLY A 120 -21.09 -3.35 18.36
C GLY A 120 -20.12 -3.15 19.51
N TYR A 121 -19.26 -2.12 19.45
CA TYR A 121 -18.32 -1.78 20.51
C TYR A 121 -18.97 -0.97 21.62
N ARG A 122 -18.62 -1.28 22.87
CA ARG A 122 -19.14 -0.55 24.02
C ARG A 122 -18.54 0.86 24.12
N LEU A 123 -19.40 1.83 24.40
CA LEU A 123 -19.09 3.23 24.66
C LEU A 123 -18.98 3.49 26.19
N PRO A 124 -18.42 4.64 26.63
CA PRO A 124 -18.29 4.94 28.05
C PRO A 124 -19.62 4.98 28.82
N ASP A 125 -20.71 5.33 28.15
CA ASP A 125 -22.06 5.38 28.71
C ASP A 125 -22.76 4.01 28.77
N GLY A 126 -22.07 2.95 28.36
CA GLY A 126 -22.57 1.58 28.33
C GLY A 126 -23.37 1.20 27.08
N LYS A 127 -23.65 2.15 26.17
CA LYS A 127 -24.27 1.84 24.86
C LYS A 127 -23.26 1.18 23.93
N ARG A 128 -23.74 0.64 22.81
CA ARG A 128 -22.91 0.09 21.73
C ARG A 128 -22.99 0.96 20.49
N LEU A 129 -21.85 1.24 19.89
CA LEU A 129 -21.75 1.98 18.64
C LEU A 129 -21.91 1.03 17.45
N TYR A 130 -22.85 1.35 16.56
CA TYR A 130 -23.02 0.71 15.26
C TYR A 130 -22.87 1.75 14.15
N ALA A 131 -22.14 1.39 13.09
CA ALA A 131 -22.02 2.18 11.88
C ALA A 131 -22.72 1.46 10.72
N PHE A 132 -23.56 2.20 10.02
CA PHE A 132 -24.21 1.78 8.79
C PHE A 132 -23.61 2.57 7.64
N ALA A 133 -23.30 1.93 6.52
CA ALA A 133 -22.91 2.58 5.29
C ALA A 133 -23.72 2.03 4.12
N THR A 134 -24.43 2.91 3.42
CA THR A 134 -25.24 2.59 2.25
C THR A 134 -24.59 3.24 1.03
N PRO A 135 -23.80 2.49 0.25
CA PRO A 135 -23.27 2.97 -1.01
C PRO A 135 -24.34 2.91 -2.11
N VAL A 136 -24.50 4.02 -2.83
CA VAL A 136 -25.43 4.16 -3.95
C VAL A 136 -24.65 4.60 -5.18
N LEU A 137 -24.78 3.85 -6.27
CA LEU A 137 -24.27 4.25 -7.58
C LEU A 137 -24.98 5.53 -8.04
N ASP A 138 -24.19 6.58 -8.26
CA ASP A 138 -24.64 7.86 -8.78
C ASP A 138 -24.08 8.05 -10.19
N VAL A 139 -24.86 7.61 -11.17
CA VAL A 139 -24.54 7.73 -12.61
C VAL A 139 -25.11 9.06 -13.14
N ALA A 140 -24.75 10.17 -12.50
CA ALA A 140 -25.15 11.50 -12.96
C ALA A 140 -24.07 12.10 -13.87
N GLY A 141 -24.40 12.30 -15.16
CA GLY A 141 -23.56 13.08 -16.08
C GLY A 141 -22.34 12.36 -16.66
N GLY A 142 -22.31 11.03 -16.67
CA GLY A 142 -21.28 10.23 -17.35
C GLY A 142 -19.96 10.08 -16.58
N THR A 143 -19.91 10.47 -15.31
CA THR A 143 -18.83 10.10 -14.40
C THR A 143 -19.40 9.16 -13.35
N ASP A 144 -18.89 7.93 -13.29
CA ASP A 144 -19.32 6.97 -12.28
C ASP A 144 -18.87 7.47 -10.90
N ALA A 145 -19.82 7.76 -10.02
CA ALA A 145 -19.56 8.10 -8.64
C ALA A 145 -20.36 7.19 -7.71
N VAL A 146 -19.87 7.04 -6.49
CA VAL A 146 -20.58 6.33 -5.42
C VAL A 146 -20.89 7.33 -4.32
N LEU A 147 -22.17 7.53 -4.05
CA LEU A 147 -22.62 8.26 -2.88
C LEU A 147 -22.62 7.30 -1.69
N ILE A 148 -21.84 7.60 -0.66
CA ILE A 148 -21.84 6.86 0.60
C ILE A 148 -22.69 7.63 1.59
N GLU A 149 -23.80 7.04 2.00
CA GLU A 149 -24.61 7.54 3.12
C GLU A 149 -24.26 6.76 4.38
N SER A 150 -23.81 7.43 5.44
CA SER A 150 -23.43 6.76 6.69
C SER A 150 -24.36 7.14 7.83
N ARG A 151 -24.64 6.21 8.74
CA ARG A 151 -25.37 6.47 10.01
C ARG A 151 -24.58 5.88 11.17
N TYR A 152 -24.50 6.60 12.26
CA TYR A 152 -23.92 6.10 13.50
C TYR A 152 -24.98 6.09 14.59
N LEU A 153 -25.19 4.94 15.22
CA LEU A 153 -26.13 4.77 16.31
C LEU A 153 -25.40 4.31 17.57
N ALA A 154 -25.67 4.98 18.69
CA ALA A 154 -25.35 4.47 20.01
C ALA A 154 -26.61 3.82 20.59
N VAL A 155 -26.58 2.51 20.79
CA VAL A 155 -27.76 1.69 21.10
C VAL A 155 -27.52 0.91 22.38
N THR A 156 -28.48 0.94 23.31
CA THR A 156 -28.44 0.06 24.51
C THR A 156 -28.56 -1.41 24.13
N ASP A 157 -28.01 -2.32 24.93
CA ASP A 157 -28.10 -3.77 24.68
C ASP A 157 -29.56 -4.24 24.50
N ALA A 158 -30.49 -3.69 25.30
CA ALA A 158 -31.92 -4.00 25.21
C ALA A 158 -32.53 -3.57 23.87
N ALA A 159 -32.29 -2.33 23.43
CA ALA A 159 -32.80 -1.83 22.16
C ALA A 159 -32.19 -2.58 20.96
N GLY A 160 -30.89 -2.87 21.00
CA GLY A 160 -30.19 -3.60 19.94
C GLY A 160 -30.72 -5.01 19.74
N ALA A 161 -31.02 -5.73 20.83
CA ALA A 161 -31.58 -7.07 20.77
C ALA A 161 -32.98 -7.13 20.11
N THR A 162 -33.77 -6.04 20.15
CA THR A 162 -35.10 -6.02 19.51
C THR A 162 -35.04 -6.07 17.97
N VAL A 163 -33.88 -5.76 17.41
CA VAL A 163 -33.65 -5.70 15.95
C VAL A 163 -32.49 -6.59 15.50
N GLY A 164 -31.97 -7.45 16.39
CA GLY A 164 -30.90 -8.41 16.07
C GLY A 164 -29.48 -7.83 16.02
N LEU A 165 -29.25 -6.58 16.45
CA LEU A 165 -27.91 -5.99 16.47
C LEU A 165 -26.98 -6.62 17.52
N ASP A 166 -27.52 -7.40 18.45
CA ASP A 166 -26.77 -8.16 19.44
C ASP A 166 -25.88 -9.24 18.81
N SER A 167 -26.15 -9.68 17.57
CA SER A 167 -25.26 -10.57 16.80
C SER A 167 -23.88 -9.95 16.57
N LEU A 168 -23.83 -8.61 16.44
CA LEU A 168 -22.63 -7.84 16.17
C LEU A 168 -21.97 -7.31 17.46
N ALA A 169 -22.55 -7.58 18.63
CA ALA A 169 -21.99 -7.13 19.90
C ALA A 169 -20.62 -7.80 20.17
N THR A 170 -19.59 -6.98 20.36
CA THR A 170 -18.23 -7.46 20.64
C THR A 170 -17.54 -6.64 21.71
N ASN A 171 -16.64 -7.28 22.44
CA ASN A 171 -15.69 -6.64 23.35
C ASN A 171 -14.24 -6.93 22.93
N ALA A 172 -14.04 -7.57 21.77
CA ALA A 172 -12.71 -7.87 21.28
C ALA A 172 -12.07 -6.60 20.73
N ASP A 173 -10.82 -6.35 21.13
CA ASP A 173 -10.00 -5.33 20.51
C ASP A 173 -9.66 -5.81 19.10
N ASN A 174 -10.07 -5.05 18.08
CA ASN A 174 -9.76 -5.26 16.66
C ASN A 174 -10.35 -6.53 16.03
N THR A 175 -11.51 -6.39 15.38
CA THR A 175 -12.20 -7.48 14.68
C THR A 175 -12.02 -7.40 13.16
N LEU A 176 -11.64 -8.52 12.55
CA LEU A 176 -11.57 -8.68 11.10
C LEU A 176 -12.83 -9.40 10.59
N GLN A 177 -13.38 -8.93 9.47
CA GLN A 177 -14.60 -9.46 8.87
C GLN A 177 -15.78 -9.48 9.85
N HIS A 178 -15.96 -8.38 10.59
CA HIS A 178 -17.02 -8.23 11.58
C HIS A 178 -18.05 -7.25 11.10
N GLY A 179 -19.20 -7.76 10.70
CA GLY A 179 -20.27 -6.97 10.13
C GLY A 179 -21.15 -7.83 9.23
N GLU A 180 -22.25 -7.22 8.80
CA GLU A 180 -23.26 -7.86 7.98
C GLU A 180 -23.63 -6.96 6.81
N VAL A 181 -24.11 -7.58 5.73
CA VAL A 181 -24.75 -6.88 4.61
C VAL A 181 -26.25 -7.07 4.75
N TRP A 182 -26.97 -5.96 4.80
CA TRP A 182 -28.42 -5.92 4.93
C TRP A 182 -29.05 -5.39 3.65
N LEU A 183 -30.22 -5.94 3.34
CA LEU A 183 -31.03 -5.42 2.25
C LEU A 183 -31.55 -4.02 2.60
N ALA A 184 -31.81 -3.20 1.59
CA ALA A 184 -32.33 -1.84 1.78
C ALA A 184 -33.65 -1.80 2.58
N GLU A 185 -34.49 -2.83 2.42
CA GLU A 185 -35.77 -2.95 3.15
C GLU A 185 -35.55 -3.32 4.62
N GLU A 186 -34.64 -4.25 4.89
CA GLU A 186 -34.24 -4.66 6.24
C GLU A 186 -33.63 -3.49 7.01
N GLN A 187 -32.69 -2.76 6.40
CA GLN A 187 -32.13 -1.55 6.99
C GLN A 187 -33.24 -0.54 7.32
N ARG A 188 -34.17 -0.30 6.39
CA ARG A 188 -35.27 0.65 6.60
C ARG A 188 -36.17 0.23 7.75
N GLU A 189 -36.50 -1.05 7.85
CA GLU A 189 -37.30 -1.60 8.95
C GLU A 189 -36.59 -1.41 10.30
N VAL A 190 -35.30 -1.78 10.39
CA VAL A 190 -34.51 -1.64 11.60
C VAL A 190 -34.38 -0.17 12.01
N MET A 191 -34.06 0.72 11.07
CA MET A 191 -33.99 2.16 11.34
C MET A 191 -35.34 2.72 11.80
N GLY A 192 -36.45 2.27 11.23
CA GLY A 192 -37.79 2.69 11.65
C GLY A 192 -38.16 2.28 13.08
N LYS A 193 -37.60 1.18 13.59
CA LYS A 193 -37.78 0.73 14.98
C LYS A 193 -36.84 1.42 15.96
N LEU A 194 -35.62 1.74 15.54
CA LEU A 194 -34.58 2.31 16.40
C LEU A 194 -34.67 3.83 16.52
N VAL A 195 -34.92 4.55 15.42
CA VAL A 195 -34.85 6.02 15.44
C VAL A 195 -36.01 6.59 16.26
N GLY A 196 -35.68 7.27 17.35
CA GLY A 196 -36.65 7.85 18.27
C GLY A 196 -37.15 6.90 19.35
N SER A 197 -36.62 5.67 19.44
CA SER A 197 -36.91 4.77 20.54
C SER A 197 -36.02 5.07 21.77
N GLU A 198 -36.49 4.63 22.94
CA GLU A 198 -35.74 4.79 24.18
C GLU A 198 -34.44 3.97 24.13
N GLY A 199 -33.33 4.57 24.57
CA GLY A 199 -32.03 3.91 24.59
C GLY A 199 -31.31 3.86 23.23
N VAL A 200 -31.75 4.67 22.26
CA VAL A 200 -31.06 4.90 20.99
C VAL A 200 -30.71 6.38 20.83
N ASP A 201 -29.43 6.68 20.63
CA ASP A 201 -28.99 8.00 20.21
C ASP A 201 -28.50 7.93 18.76
N LEU A 202 -29.12 8.73 17.89
CA LEU A 202 -28.57 8.99 16.56
C LEU A 202 -27.40 9.97 16.73
N VAL A 203 -26.20 9.50 16.41
CA VAL A 203 -24.98 10.30 16.60
C VAL A 203 -24.84 11.28 15.44
N VAL A 204 -24.70 10.81 14.19
CA VAL A 204 -24.55 11.66 12.98
C VAL A 204 -25.03 10.92 11.72
N TYR A 205 -25.41 11.69 10.67
CA TYR A 205 -25.75 11.22 9.32
C TYR A 205 -24.93 11.94 8.22
N PRO A 206 -23.64 11.60 8.02
CA PRO A 206 -22.85 12.22 6.96
C PRO A 206 -23.05 11.51 5.62
N SER A 207 -22.89 12.25 4.53
CA SER A 207 -22.81 11.69 3.19
C SER A 207 -21.60 12.23 2.44
N VAL A 208 -20.99 11.37 1.62
CA VAL A 208 -19.79 11.71 0.85
C VAL A 208 -19.85 11.04 -0.52
N ARG A 209 -19.42 11.77 -1.55
CA ARG A 209 -19.30 11.24 -2.92
C ARG A 209 -17.85 10.87 -3.19
N VAL A 210 -17.62 9.66 -3.65
CA VAL A 210 -16.29 9.14 -3.97
C VAL A 210 -16.30 8.46 -5.34
N GLN A 211 -15.16 8.47 -6.03
CA GLN A 211 -14.98 7.72 -7.26
C GLN A 211 -14.79 6.22 -6.94
N PRO A 212 -15.25 5.29 -7.79
CA PRO A 212 -14.93 3.88 -7.62
C PRO A 212 -13.41 3.63 -7.51
N GLY A 213 -13.00 2.78 -6.57
CA GLY A 213 -11.61 2.53 -6.20
C GLY A 213 -10.98 3.61 -5.31
N GLY A 214 -11.64 4.75 -5.11
CA GLY A 214 -11.24 5.78 -4.17
C GLY A 214 -11.71 5.48 -2.75
N SER A 215 -11.01 6.01 -1.75
CA SER A 215 -11.41 5.91 -0.34
C SER A 215 -12.01 7.22 0.16
N ALA A 216 -13.07 7.13 0.95
CA ALA A 216 -13.61 8.23 1.74
C ALA A 216 -13.33 7.99 3.23
N LEU A 217 -13.01 9.07 3.95
CA LEU A 217 -12.81 9.08 5.39
C LEU A 217 -13.84 10.00 6.03
N VAL A 218 -14.63 9.46 6.95
CA VAL A 218 -15.62 10.20 7.74
C VAL A 218 -15.19 10.18 9.19
N GLU A 219 -14.97 11.35 9.79
CA GLU A 219 -14.57 11.48 11.18
C GLU A 219 -15.62 12.25 11.99
N VAL A 220 -16.07 11.66 13.11
CA VAL A 220 -17.10 12.21 13.98
C VAL A 220 -16.73 11.93 15.43
N GLY A 221 -16.33 12.97 16.18
CA GLY A 221 -16.11 12.84 17.63
C GLY A 221 -15.09 11.76 18.02
N GLY A 222 -14.02 11.59 17.21
CA GLY A 222 -13.00 10.56 17.40
C GLY A 222 -13.37 9.18 16.82
N ILE A 223 -14.60 8.99 16.34
CA ILE A 223 -14.98 7.82 15.55
C ILE A 223 -14.55 8.07 14.10
N THR A 224 -13.94 7.08 13.47
CA THR A 224 -13.50 7.14 12.08
C THR A 224 -14.13 6.02 11.29
N LEU A 225 -14.72 6.33 10.15
CA LEU A 225 -15.19 5.35 9.17
C LEU A 225 -14.48 5.58 7.84
N LYS A 226 -13.71 4.59 7.41
CA LYS A 226 -13.11 4.53 6.10
C LYS A 226 -13.94 3.62 5.21
N VAL A 227 -14.33 4.11 4.05
CA VAL A 227 -15.12 3.34 3.06
C VAL A 227 -14.43 3.43 1.71
N THR A 228 -14.21 2.28 1.07
CA THR A 228 -13.60 2.17 -0.26
C THR A 228 -14.51 1.32 -1.14
N PRO A 229 -15.41 1.95 -1.92
CA PRO A 229 -16.24 1.23 -2.88
C PRO A 229 -15.48 1.00 -4.19
N GLU A 230 -15.64 -0.17 -4.78
CA GLU A 230 -15.14 -0.54 -6.10
C GLU A 230 -16.30 -1.17 -6.91
N LEU A 231 -16.33 -0.96 -8.22
CA LEU A 231 -17.33 -1.61 -9.06
C LEU A 231 -17.06 -3.12 -9.10
N ALA A 232 -18.10 -3.93 -8.90
CA ALA A 232 -18.00 -5.37 -9.06
C ALA A 232 -17.74 -5.75 -10.54
N LYS A 233 -17.12 -6.91 -10.75
CA LYS A 233 -16.90 -7.44 -12.11
C LYS A 233 -18.26 -7.72 -12.76
N GLY A 234 -18.60 -6.96 -13.79
CA GLY A 234 -19.90 -7.04 -14.47
C GLY A 234 -20.78 -5.80 -14.31
N GLY A 235 -20.41 -4.85 -13.44
CA GLY A 235 -21.06 -3.54 -13.34
C GLY A 235 -22.35 -3.48 -12.52
N ASP A 236 -22.94 -4.62 -12.17
CA ASP A 236 -24.25 -4.70 -11.49
C ASP A 236 -24.15 -4.60 -9.94
N GLY A 237 -22.96 -4.41 -9.38
CA GLY A 237 -22.73 -4.40 -7.94
C GLY A 237 -21.49 -3.62 -7.51
N LEU A 238 -21.24 -3.64 -6.21
CA LEU A 238 -20.14 -2.96 -5.54
C LEU A 238 -19.37 -3.94 -4.65
N ASN A 239 -18.06 -3.94 -4.76
CA ASN A 239 -17.17 -4.49 -3.75
C ASN A 239 -16.81 -3.36 -2.80
N VAL A 240 -17.14 -3.50 -1.52
CA VAL A 240 -16.96 -2.43 -0.56
C VAL A 240 -16.09 -2.91 0.58
N GLU A 241 -15.00 -2.18 0.82
CA GLU A 241 -14.20 -2.31 2.02
C GLU A 241 -14.58 -1.20 2.99
N LEU A 242 -14.95 -1.59 4.20
CA LEU A 242 -15.36 -0.69 5.27
C LEU A 242 -14.52 -0.95 6.51
N ARG A 243 -14.07 0.11 7.16
CA ARG A 243 -13.34 0.05 8.43
C ARG A 243 -13.84 1.11 9.37
N LEU A 244 -14.38 0.68 10.51
CA LEU A 244 -14.78 1.53 11.63
C LEU A 244 -13.68 1.52 12.68
N GLU A 245 -13.30 2.68 13.19
CA GLU A 245 -12.37 2.85 14.31
C GLU A 245 -13.01 3.75 15.38
N GLN A 246 -12.78 3.44 16.64
CA GLN A 246 -13.14 4.30 17.76
C GLN A 246 -12.07 4.23 18.87
N PRO A 247 -11.94 5.26 19.71
CA PRO A 247 -11.04 5.20 20.85
C PRO A 247 -11.46 4.08 21.81
N SER A 248 -10.49 3.32 22.30
CA SER A 248 -10.71 2.37 23.39
C SER A 248 -10.96 3.13 24.68
N VAL A 249 -12.03 2.76 25.38
CA VAL A 249 -12.35 3.30 26.69
C VAL A 249 -11.84 2.28 27.69
N LYS A 250 -10.69 2.56 28.30
CA LYS A 250 -10.21 1.72 29.40
C LYS A 250 -11.27 1.74 30.50
N PRO A 251 -11.73 0.57 30.99
CA PRO A 251 -12.62 0.54 32.13
C PRO A 251 -11.91 1.28 33.28
N VAL A 252 -12.58 2.30 33.83
CA VAL A 252 -12.08 2.97 35.04
C VAL A 252 -12.11 1.92 36.16
N PRO A 253 -10.95 1.61 36.79
CA PRO A 253 -10.85 0.58 37.81
C PRO A 253 -11.65 0.92 39.07
#